data_AF-I3IG56-F1
#
_entry.id   AF-I3IG56-F1
#
_cell.length_a   1.000
_cell.length_b   1.000
_cell.length_c   1.000
_cell.angle_alpha   90.00
_cell.angle_beta   90.00
_cell.angle_gamma   90.00
#
_symmetry.space_group_name_H-M   'P 1'
#
loop_
_entity.id
_entity.type
_entity.pdbx_description
1 polymer ?
#
loop_
_entity_poly.entity_id
_entity_poly.type
_entity_poly.pdbx_seq_one_letter_code
_entity_poly.pdbx_strand_id
1 'polypeptide(L)'
;MLTQFGKDYAGAQSSIEWAEFAGGGVFEIVLTALLLMFTGGIGNVAQGASKIRHAGKLKSLGSIFRNLGKLLKRKKLRRKVRVNVDTKKPVKTELPENTQLHSPPQKLKTNPKDIREDAKSWPPDKRKRFETADEYYRNAGYKDYDSHLIGIDFDKPVSIVEHPEGGKLYQYSYLDRTTGEPKVGSYFYESPNVDASKLGFDINGRKMIEVTNGKSDTFLKSTAANIEDWNGSGKVFQGGETQWFNPNASPTKIKAIK
;
A
#
# COMPACT_ATOMS: atom_id res chain seq x y z
N MET A 1 24.80 25.98 -5.66
CA MET A 1 24.99 24.65 -5.03
C MET A 1 23.67 23.89 -4.90
N LEU A 2 22.67 24.40 -4.16
CA LEU A 2 21.31 23.84 -4.15
C LEU A 2 20.55 24.14 -5.46
N THR A 3 20.80 25.30 -6.06
CA THR A 3 20.15 25.76 -7.29
C THR A 3 20.59 24.98 -8.53
N GLN A 4 21.87 24.56 -8.58
CA GLN A 4 22.38 23.74 -9.68
C GLN A 4 21.90 22.30 -9.52
N PHE A 5 21.92 21.77 -8.29
CA PHE A 5 21.28 20.49 -7.96
C PHE A 5 19.78 20.50 -8.30
N GLY A 6 19.06 21.57 -7.98
CA GLY A 6 17.65 21.73 -8.32
C GLY A 6 17.40 21.81 -9.83
N LYS A 7 18.29 22.48 -10.58
CA LYS A 7 18.24 22.53 -12.05
C LYS A 7 18.57 21.18 -12.70
N ASP A 8 19.57 20.47 -12.19
CA ASP A 8 19.99 19.16 -12.69
C ASP A 8 18.95 18.08 -12.32
N TYR A 9 18.29 18.21 -11.16
CA TYR A 9 17.17 17.38 -10.72
C TYR A 9 15.90 17.63 -11.55
N ALA A 10 15.54 18.90 -11.77
CA ALA A 10 14.40 19.27 -12.63
C ALA A 10 14.66 18.89 -14.11
N GLY A 11 15.90 18.99 -14.58
CA GLY A 11 16.31 18.55 -15.92
C GLY A 11 16.31 17.02 -16.08
N ALA A 12 16.56 16.27 -15.01
CA ALA A 12 16.42 14.80 -14.99
C ALA A 12 14.95 14.34 -14.87
N GLN A 13 14.01 15.26 -14.61
CA GLN A 13 12.59 14.96 -14.41
C GLN A 13 11.84 14.73 -15.74
N SER A 14 12.45 15.06 -16.89
CA SER A 14 11.90 14.77 -18.23
C SER A 14 12.49 13.50 -18.84
N SER A 15 12.18 12.37 -18.22
CA SER A 15 11.90 11.16 -18.98
C SER A 15 10.85 10.42 -18.17
N ILE A 16 9.71 10.18 -18.82
CA ILE A 16 8.45 9.65 -18.27
C ILE A 16 8.67 8.35 -17.46
N GLU A 17 9.82 7.70 -17.63
CA GLU A 17 10.29 6.51 -16.92
C GLU A 17 10.86 6.77 -15.49
N TRP A 18 11.23 8.00 -15.12
CA TRP A 18 11.69 8.31 -13.75
C TRP A 18 10.59 8.81 -12.82
N ALA A 19 9.46 9.30 -13.35
CA ALA A 19 8.31 9.70 -12.53
C ALA A 19 7.60 8.48 -11.89
N GLU A 20 7.63 7.32 -12.54
CA GLU A 20 7.21 6.03 -11.95
C GLU A 20 8.09 5.60 -10.77
N PHE A 21 9.35 6.05 -10.74
CA PHE A 21 10.34 5.64 -9.73
C PHE A 21 10.57 6.71 -8.63
N ALA A 22 10.25 7.98 -8.91
CA ALA A 22 10.48 9.12 -8.01
C ALA A 22 9.41 9.30 -6.93
N GLY A 23 8.25 8.65 -7.03
CA GLY A 23 7.17 8.73 -6.04
C GLY A 23 7.47 8.07 -4.68
N GLY A 24 8.59 7.35 -4.54
CA GLY A 24 9.01 6.80 -3.25
C GLY A 24 10.38 6.12 -3.25
N GLY A 25 10.82 5.51 -4.36
CA GLY A 25 12.01 4.66 -4.39
C GLY A 25 13.35 5.40 -4.30
N VAL A 26 13.54 6.46 -5.10
CA VAL A 26 14.84 7.18 -5.14
C VAL A 26 15.05 8.05 -3.92
N PHE A 27 14.00 8.74 -3.48
CA PHE A 27 14.06 9.64 -2.32
C PHE A 27 14.44 8.87 -1.05
N GLU A 28 13.82 7.71 -0.82
CA GLU A 28 14.14 6.80 0.29
C GLU A 28 15.60 6.35 0.26
N ILE A 29 16.15 5.99 -0.90
CA ILE A 29 17.55 5.56 -1.03
C ILE A 29 18.51 6.71 -0.70
N VAL A 30 18.25 7.92 -1.23
CA VAL A 30 19.08 9.10 -0.98
C VAL A 30 18.98 9.54 0.48
N LEU A 31 17.77 9.57 1.05
CA LEU A 31 17.51 9.92 2.44
C LEU A 31 18.15 8.91 3.40
N THR A 32 18.02 7.60 3.12
CA THR A 32 18.64 6.52 3.90
C THR A 32 20.16 6.63 3.87
N ALA A 33 20.75 6.88 2.69
CA ALA A 33 22.20 7.07 2.55
C ALA A 33 22.69 8.33 3.29
N LEU A 34 21.91 9.42 3.27
CA LEU A 34 22.21 10.63 4.03
C LEU A 34 22.11 10.38 5.55
N LEU A 35 21.04 9.73 6.02
CA LEU A 35 20.87 9.38 7.43
C LEU A 35 22.02 8.49 7.91
N LEU A 36 22.37 7.43 7.16
CA LEU A 36 23.55 6.59 7.41
C LEU A 36 24.84 7.40 7.60
N MET A 37 25.07 8.40 6.73
CA MET A 37 26.25 9.25 6.78
C MET A 37 26.24 10.22 7.97
N PHE A 38 25.09 10.79 8.35
CA PHE A 38 25.00 11.80 9.41
C PHE A 38 24.81 11.21 10.82
N THR A 39 24.24 10.02 10.96
CA THR A 39 24.02 9.37 12.27
C THR A 39 25.12 8.36 12.63
N GLY A 40 26.10 8.13 11.75
CA GLY A 40 27.21 7.21 12.02
C GLY A 40 26.82 5.73 12.05
N GLY A 41 25.66 5.36 11.50
CA GLY A 41 25.18 3.98 11.41
C GLY A 41 24.63 3.40 12.71
N ILE A 42 24.45 4.20 13.76
CA ILE A 42 23.91 3.74 15.05
C ILE A 42 22.42 4.07 15.11
N GLY A 43 21.59 3.14 14.62
CA GLY A 43 20.14 3.16 14.79
C GLY A 43 19.37 3.06 13.48
N ASN A 44 18.73 1.90 13.25
CA ASN A 44 17.64 1.64 12.29
C ASN A 44 17.97 1.36 10.81
N VAL A 45 19.09 0.71 10.48
CA VAL A 45 19.39 0.35 9.07
C VAL A 45 19.22 -1.14 8.73
N ALA A 46 18.91 -2.00 9.70
CA ALA A 46 18.68 -3.42 9.43
C ALA A 46 17.48 -3.68 8.49
N GLN A 47 16.52 -2.76 8.42
CA GLN A 47 15.32 -2.91 7.58
C GLN A 47 15.49 -2.44 6.12
N GLY A 48 16.61 -1.79 5.78
CA GLY A 48 16.81 -1.20 4.44
C GLY A 48 17.44 -2.13 3.40
N ALA A 49 18.06 -3.24 3.81
CA ALA A 49 18.78 -4.14 2.90
C ALA A 49 17.84 -5.09 2.12
N SER A 50 16.68 -5.44 2.67
CA SER A 50 15.78 -6.45 2.11
C SER A 50 14.93 -5.96 0.91
N LYS A 51 14.94 -4.65 0.62
CA LYS A 51 14.12 -4.05 -0.46
C LYS A 51 14.89 -3.74 -1.75
N ILE A 52 16.17 -4.09 -1.86
CA ILE A 52 16.97 -3.81 -3.07
C ILE A 52 16.76 -4.90 -4.13
N ARG A 53 15.55 -4.99 -4.69
CA ARG A 53 15.25 -5.98 -5.75
C ARG A 53 15.76 -5.58 -7.15
N HIS A 54 16.40 -4.40 -7.29
CA HIS A 54 16.96 -3.90 -8.55
C HIS A 54 18.35 -3.25 -8.42
N ALA A 55 19.29 -3.93 -7.75
CA ALA A 55 20.69 -3.49 -7.64
C ALA A 55 21.37 -3.22 -9.01
N GLY A 56 20.90 -3.86 -10.09
CA GLY A 56 21.46 -3.71 -11.43
C GLY A 56 21.36 -2.31 -12.05
N LYS A 57 20.40 -1.47 -11.62
CA LYS A 57 20.22 -0.09 -12.13
C LYS A 57 20.94 0.98 -11.28
N LEU A 58 21.53 0.62 -10.12
CA LEU A 58 22.31 1.53 -9.28
C LEU A 58 23.70 1.88 -9.87
N LYS A 59 24.11 1.25 -10.98
CA LYS A 59 25.43 1.45 -11.58
C LYS A 59 25.66 2.90 -12.04
N SER A 60 24.61 3.59 -12.51
CA SER A 60 24.66 5.01 -12.91
C SER A 60 24.77 5.96 -11.72
N LEU A 61 24.10 5.65 -10.60
CA LEU A 61 24.20 6.41 -9.35
C LEU A 61 25.51 6.19 -8.59
N GLY A 62 26.19 5.05 -8.81
CA GLY A 62 27.45 4.74 -8.15
C GLY A 62 28.61 5.69 -8.50
N SER A 63 28.58 6.37 -9.65
CA SER A 63 29.57 7.42 -9.99
C SER A 63 29.26 8.73 -9.26
N ILE A 64 27.97 9.06 -9.09
CA ILE A 64 27.47 10.24 -8.37
C ILE A 64 27.80 10.10 -6.88
N PHE A 65 27.52 8.95 -6.28
CA PHE A 65 27.90 8.65 -4.89
C PHE A 65 29.42 8.62 -4.69
N ARG A 66 30.21 8.14 -5.67
CA ARG A 66 31.68 8.21 -5.61
C ARG A 66 32.20 9.63 -5.69
N ASN A 67 31.61 10.48 -6.52
CA ASN A 67 31.99 11.89 -6.63
C ASN A 67 31.60 12.67 -5.36
N LEU A 68 30.41 12.40 -4.81
CA LEU A 68 29.99 12.94 -3.52
C LEU A 68 30.92 12.48 -2.39
N GLY A 69 31.25 11.19 -2.33
CA GLY A 69 32.22 10.63 -1.38
C GLY A 69 33.61 11.24 -1.50
N LYS A 70 34.12 11.47 -2.73
CA LYS A 70 35.40 12.16 -2.98
C LYS A 70 35.36 13.63 -2.53
N LEU A 71 34.24 14.32 -2.74
CA LEU A 71 34.05 15.72 -2.31
C LEU A 71 33.92 15.84 -0.79
N LEU A 72 33.25 14.88 -0.13
CA LEU A 72 33.20 14.76 1.33
C LEU A 72 34.57 14.38 1.92
N LYS A 73 35.37 13.56 1.23
CA LYS A 73 36.76 13.26 1.64
C LYS A 73 37.69 14.48 1.51
N ARG A 74 37.46 15.32 0.48
CA ARG A 74 38.18 16.59 0.27
C ARG A 74 37.77 17.67 1.27
N LYS A 75 36.50 17.76 1.63
CA LYS A 75 36.03 18.48 2.82
C LYS A 75 36.21 17.59 4.04
N LYS A 76 37.44 17.42 4.51
CA LYS A 76 37.71 17.06 5.92
C LYS A 76 36.85 18.00 6.78
N LEU A 77 35.66 17.57 7.18
CA LEU A 77 34.84 18.21 8.20
C LEU A 77 35.54 17.95 9.53
N ARG A 78 36.72 18.57 9.68
CA ARG A 78 37.46 18.75 10.92
C ARG A 78 36.81 19.85 11.76
N ARG A 79 35.48 19.89 11.80
CA ARG A 79 34.77 20.63 12.82
C ARG A 79 34.06 19.60 13.68
N LYS A 80 34.77 19.14 14.72
CA LYS A 80 34.09 18.68 15.94
C LYS A 80 33.33 19.90 16.44
N VAL A 81 32.10 20.08 15.99
CA VAL A 81 31.22 21.04 16.65
C VAL A 81 30.79 20.34 17.93
N ARG A 82 31.50 20.62 19.02
CA ARG A 82 30.95 20.42 20.36
C ARG A 82 29.86 21.47 20.53
N VAL A 83 28.68 21.23 19.95
CA VAL A 83 27.48 21.93 20.40
C VAL A 83 27.09 21.27 21.70
N ASN A 84 27.00 22.05 22.77
CA ASN A 84 26.31 21.60 23.96
C ASN A 84 24.83 21.53 23.56
N VAL A 85 24.34 20.34 23.22
CA VAL A 85 22.90 20.10 23.09
C VAL A 85 22.33 20.26 24.49
N ASP A 86 21.35 21.16 24.65
CA ASP A 86 20.72 21.48 25.93
C ASP A 86 20.50 20.21 26.73
N THR A 87 21.12 20.16 27.91
CA THR A 87 20.88 19.07 28.85
C THR A 87 19.44 19.21 29.31
N LYS A 88 18.57 18.32 28.83
CA LYS A 88 17.15 18.30 29.21
C LYS A 88 17.06 18.26 30.73
N LYS A 89 16.61 19.36 31.34
CA LYS A 89 16.23 19.36 32.76
C LYS A 89 14.84 18.75 32.83
N PRO A 90 14.63 17.62 33.53
CA PRO A 90 13.29 17.14 33.80
C PRO A 90 12.61 18.13 34.74
N VAL A 91 11.69 18.93 34.21
CA VAL A 91 10.77 19.71 35.02
C VAL A 91 9.67 18.73 35.44
N LYS A 92 9.52 18.49 36.74
CA LYS A 92 8.32 17.81 37.25
C LYS A 92 7.17 18.80 37.16
N THR A 93 6.32 18.62 36.16
CA THR A 93 5.00 19.25 36.08
C THR A 93 3.98 18.29 36.67
N GLU A 94 3.15 18.78 37.59
CA GLU A 94 1.97 18.06 38.05
C GLU A 94 0.93 18.02 36.93
N LEU A 95 0.33 16.85 36.73
CA LEU A 95 -0.70 16.63 35.72
C LEU A 95 -1.98 17.33 36.20
N PRO A 96 -2.57 18.28 35.44
CA PRO A 96 -3.81 18.92 35.86
C PRO A 96 -4.91 17.88 36.05
N GLU A 97 -5.63 17.99 37.17
CA GLU A 97 -6.52 16.97 37.75
C GLU A 97 -7.78 16.66 36.93
N ASN A 98 -7.89 17.12 35.69
CA ASN A 98 -9.06 16.87 34.84
C ASN A 98 -8.77 16.76 33.34
N THR A 99 -7.57 16.31 32.97
CA THR A 99 -7.37 15.82 31.59
C THR A 99 -7.70 14.35 31.57
N GLN A 100 -8.94 14.00 31.22
CA GLN A 100 -9.21 12.65 30.71
C GLN A 100 -8.28 12.45 29.51
N LEU A 101 -7.22 11.66 29.71
CA LEU A 101 -6.39 11.16 28.63
C LEU A 101 -7.33 10.39 27.71
N HIS A 102 -7.74 11.02 26.60
CA HIS A 102 -8.42 10.32 25.53
C HIS A 102 -7.64 9.03 25.27
N SER A 103 -8.32 7.89 25.43
CA SER A 103 -7.71 6.60 25.15
C SER A 103 -7.08 6.66 23.76
N PRO A 104 -5.85 6.17 23.56
CA PRO A 104 -5.27 6.10 22.23
C PRO A 104 -6.29 5.47 21.28
N PRO A 105 -6.49 6.03 20.06
CA PRO A 105 -7.45 5.49 19.12
C PRO A 105 -7.23 3.99 19.00
N GLN A 106 -8.29 3.22 19.27
CA GLN A 106 -8.23 1.77 19.32
C GLN A 106 -7.68 1.28 17.97
N LYS A 107 -6.51 0.62 17.99
CA LYS A 107 -5.88 0.16 16.75
C LYS A 107 -6.84 -0.81 16.05
N LEU A 108 -7.22 -0.49 14.82
CA LEU A 108 -8.02 -1.38 13.99
C LEU A 108 -7.31 -2.74 13.88
N LYS A 109 -8.03 -3.81 14.21
CA LYS A 109 -7.51 -5.18 14.11
C LYS A 109 -7.46 -5.56 12.63
N THR A 110 -6.28 -5.92 12.14
CA THR A 110 -6.07 -6.46 10.79
C THR A 110 -5.92 -7.97 10.84
N ASN A 111 -6.04 -8.62 9.67
CA ASN A 111 -5.63 -10.00 9.53
C ASN A 111 -4.11 -10.18 9.76
N PRO A 112 -3.68 -11.38 10.17
CA PRO A 112 -2.27 -11.73 10.30
C PRO A 112 -1.56 -11.73 8.94
N LYS A 113 -0.23 -11.51 8.98
CA LYS A 113 0.60 -11.53 7.76
C LYS A 113 0.74 -12.94 7.18
N ASP A 114 0.86 -13.95 8.05
CA ASP A 114 0.82 -15.35 7.66
C ASP A 114 -0.57 -15.91 7.92
N ILE A 115 -1.48 -15.67 6.97
CA ILE A 115 -2.88 -16.06 7.13
C ILE A 115 -3.08 -17.58 7.10
N ARG A 116 -2.18 -18.32 6.44
CA ARG A 116 -2.29 -19.77 6.31
C ARG A 116 -1.95 -20.47 7.60
N GLU A 117 -0.87 -20.05 8.27
CA GLU A 117 -0.51 -20.61 9.58
C GLU A 117 -1.58 -20.31 10.62
N ASP A 118 -2.06 -19.06 10.68
CA ASP A 118 -3.09 -18.68 11.64
C ASP A 118 -4.42 -19.39 11.41
N ALA A 119 -4.82 -19.59 10.15
CA ALA A 119 -6.06 -20.28 9.79
C ALA A 119 -6.13 -21.72 10.32
N LYS A 120 -5.00 -22.38 10.58
CA LYS A 120 -4.97 -23.73 11.19
C LYS A 120 -5.61 -23.77 12.57
N SER A 121 -5.52 -22.66 13.31
CA SER A 121 -6.04 -22.51 14.67
C SER A 121 -7.46 -21.91 14.73
N TRP A 122 -8.03 -21.51 13.59
CA TRP A 122 -9.33 -20.85 13.57
C TRP A 122 -10.49 -21.80 13.90
N PRO A 123 -11.60 -21.28 14.47
CA PRO A 123 -12.83 -22.05 14.63
C PRO A 123 -13.28 -22.68 13.30
N PRO A 124 -13.90 -23.87 13.31
CA PRO A 124 -14.24 -24.62 12.09
C PRO A 124 -15.01 -23.80 11.05
N ASP A 125 -15.99 -22.99 11.46
CA ASP A 125 -16.78 -22.17 10.53
C ASP A 125 -15.94 -21.07 9.87
N LYS A 126 -15.04 -20.44 10.63
CA LYS A 126 -14.12 -19.42 10.12
C LYS A 126 -13.11 -20.04 9.14
N ARG A 127 -12.58 -21.22 9.50
CA ARG A 127 -11.68 -21.98 8.64
C ARG A 127 -12.36 -22.43 7.35
N LYS A 128 -13.62 -22.86 7.39
CA LYS A 128 -14.40 -23.22 6.19
C LYS A 128 -14.57 -22.04 5.24
N ARG A 129 -14.80 -20.83 5.77
CA ARG A 129 -14.87 -19.59 4.97
C ARG A 129 -13.53 -19.26 4.32
N PHE A 130 -12.44 -19.45 5.05
CA PHE A 130 -11.08 -19.35 4.52
C PHE A 130 -10.82 -20.34 3.38
N GLU A 131 -11.11 -21.63 3.60
CA GLU A 131 -10.96 -22.70 2.61
C GLU A 131 -11.77 -22.40 1.34
N THR A 132 -13.00 -21.90 1.49
CA THR A 132 -13.85 -21.50 0.35
C THR A 132 -13.21 -20.39 -0.49
N ALA A 133 -12.66 -19.36 0.15
CA ALA A 133 -11.96 -18.29 -0.56
C ALA A 133 -10.66 -18.80 -1.20
N ASP A 134 -9.85 -19.54 -0.45
CA ASP A 134 -8.57 -20.10 -0.91
C ASP A 134 -8.75 -20.98 -2.15
N GLU A 135 -9.75 -21.87 -2.14
CA GLU A 135 -10.11 -22.71 -3.28
C GLU A 135 -10.56 -21.87 -4.48
N TYR A 136 -11.39 -20.84 -4.27
CA TYR A 136 -11.83 -19.96 -5.35
C TYR A 136 -10.66 -19.22 -6.00
N TYR A 137 -9.75 -18.60 -5.22
CA TYR A 137 -8.57 -17.92 -5.77
C TYR A 137 -7.65 -18.89 -6.53
N ARG A 138 -7.44 -20.09 -5.98
CA ARG A 138 -6.63 -21.14 -6.61
C ARG A 138 -7.20 -21.55 -7.96
N ASN A 139 -8.50 -21.82 -8.02
CA ASN A 139 -9.20 -22.26 -9.23
C ASN A 139 -9.31 -21.14 -10.28
N ALA A 140 -9.33 -19.88 -9.84
CA ALA A 140 -9.31 -18.73 -10.73
C ALA A 140 -7.96 -18.50 -11.43
N GLY A 141 -6.89 -19.24 -11.06
CA GLY A 141 -5.58 -19.18 -11.72
C GLY A 141 -4.65 -18.08 -11.22
N TYR A 142 -4.98 -17.42 -10.10
CA TYR A 142 -4.13 -16.40 -9.49
C TYR A 142 -2.88 -17.05 -8.86
N LYS A 143 -1.71 -16.42 -9.03
CA LYS A 143 -0.49 -16.77 -8.30
C LYS A 143 -0.31 -15.81 -7.13
N ASP A 144 0.28 -16.26 -6.03
CA ASP A 144 0.66 -15.43 -4.88
C ASP A 144 -0.51 -14.61 -4.28
N TYR A 145 -1.69 -15.21 -4.18
CA TYR A 145 -2.94 -14.55 -3.76
C TYR A 145 -3.15 -14.44 -2.25
N ASP A 146 -2.18 -14.81 -1.42
CA ASP A 146 -2.29 -14.66 0.04
C ASP A 146 -2.52 -13.20 0.45
N SER A 147 -1.96 -12.26 -0.33
CA SER A 147 -2.20 -10.82 -0.21
C SER A 147 -3.65 -10.39 -0.47
N HIS A 148 -4.42 -11.20 -1.18
CA HIS A 148 -5.85 -11.01 -1.39
C HIS A 148 -6.67 -11.65 -0.26
N LEU A 149 -6.25 -12.81 0.24
CA LEU A 149 -6.89 -13.49 1.38
C LEU A 149 -6.85 -12.62 2.64
N ILE A 150 -5.75 -11.91 2.90
CA ILE A 150 -5.67 -10.96 4.03
C ILE A 150 -6.68 -9.80 3.94
N GLY A 151 -7.20 -9.51 2.74
CA GLY A 151 -8.23 -8.49 2.52
C GLY A 151 -9.65 -8.95 2.82
N ILE A 152 -9.86 -10.20 3.27
CA ILE A 152 -11.18 -10.76 3.56
C ILE A 152 -11.41 -10.88 5.07
N ASP A 153 -12.54 -10.37 5.56
CA ASP A 153 -12.99 -10.59 6.92
C ASP A 153 -13.66 -11.96 7.05
N PHE A 154 -12.92 -12.95 7.52
CA PHE A 154 -13.42 -14.31 7.73
C PHE A 154 -14.30 -14.46 8.98
N ASP A 155 -14.48 -13.42 9.80
CA ASP A 155 -15.52 -13.42 10.83
C ASP A 155 -16.91 -13.10 10.22
N LYS A 156 -16.95 -12.68 8.95
CA LYS A 156 -18.17 -12.48 8.15
C LYS A 156 -18.36 -13.61 7.13
N PRO A 157 -19.59 -13.79 6.58
CA PRO A 157 -19.85 -14.80 5.57
C PRO A 157 -18.97 -14.65 4.32
N VAL A 158 -18.59 -15.80 3.76
CA VAL A 158 -17.90 -15.93 2.47
C VAL A 158 -18.67 -16.96 1.67
N SER A 159 -19.03 -16.63 0.43
CA SER A 159 -19.86 -17.48 -0.43
C SER A 159 -19.56 -17.27 -1.89
N ILE A 160 -19.75 -18.30 -2.69
CA ILE A 160 -19.73 -18.20 -4.15
C ILE A 160 -21.16 -17.90 -4.60
N VAL A 161 -21.33 -16.84 -5.39
CA VAL A 161 -22.64 -16.40 -5.90
C VAL A 161 -22.61 -16.33 -7.42
N GLU A 162 -23.72 -16.65 -8.06
CA GLU A 162 -23.88 -16.46 -9.50
C GLU A 162 -24.30 -15.03 -9.80
N HIS A 163 -23.79 -14.48 -10.90
CA HIS A 163 -24.22 -13.20 -11.42
C HIS A 163 -24.57 -13.36 -12.90
N PRO A 164 -25.79 -12.97 -13.33
CA PRO A 164 -26.26 -13.27 -14.67
C PRO A 164 -25.55 -12.44 -15.74
N GLU A 165 -25.59 -12.92 -16.98
CA GLU A 165 -25.32 -12.12 -18.18
C GLU A 165 -26.22 -10.88 -18.20
N GLY A 166 -25.66 -9.74 -18.60
CA GLY A 166 -26.39 -8.46 -18.65
C GLY A 166 -26.61 -7.80 -17.28
N GLY A 167 -26.30 -8.49 -16.17
CA GLY A 167 -26.35 -7.91 -14.83
C GLY A 167 -25.34 -6.78 -14.66
N LYS A 168 -25.60 -5.85 -13.74
CA LYS A 168 -24.74 -4.69 -13.47
C LYS A 168 -23.93 -4.89 -12.20
N LEU A 169 -22.66 -4.55 -12.28
CA LEU A 169 -21.74 -4.46 -11.15
C LEU A 169 -21.03 -3.11 -11.18
N TYR A 170 -20.42 -2.74 -10.06
CA TYR A 170 -19.76 -1.45 -9.90
C TYR A 170 -18.32 -1.63 -9.41
N GLN A 171 -17.44 -0.70 -9.72
CA GLN A 171 -16.05 -0.77 -9.31
C GLN A 171 -15.42 0.62 -9.18
N TYR A 172 -14.54 0.82 -8.19
CA TYR A 172 -13.62 1.96 -8.21
C TYR A 172 -12.39 1.65 -9.07
N SER A 173 -12.28 2.33 -10.21
CA SER A 173 -11.26 2.09 -11.23
C SER A 173 -10.43 3.35 -11.52
N TYR A 174 -9.14 3.15 -11.82
CA TYR A 174 -8.32 4.20 -12.42
C TYR A 174 -8.71 4.39 -13.88
N LEU A 175 -8.75 5.65 -14.31
CA LEU A 175 -8.86 5.97 -15.72
C LEU A 175 -7.47 5.97 -16.36
N ASP A 176 -7.38 5.40 -17.57
CA ASP A 176 -6.20 5.55 -18.39
C ASP A 176 -5.94 7.03 -18.68
N ARG A 177 -4.69 7.47 -18.53
CA ARG A 177 -4.34 8.89 -18.65
C ARG A 177 -4.38 9.40 -20.09
N THR A 178 -4.27 8.49 -21.06
CA THR A 178 -4.23 8.82 -22.48
C THR A 178 -5.62 8.71 -23.09
N THR A 179 -6.33 7.60 -22.85
CA THR A 179 -7.65 7.36 -23.46
C THR A 179 -8.81 7.85 -22.60
N GLY A 180 -8.60 8.03 -21.29
CA GLY A 180 -9.66 8.32 -20.34
C GLY A 180 -10.54 7.10 -19.99
N GLU A 181 -10.22 5.93 -20.56
CA GLU A 181 -11.02 4.72 -20.37
C GLU A 181 -10.71 4.04 -19.03
N PRO A 182 -11.71 3.46 -18.35
CA PRO A 182 -11.47 2.76 -17.09
C PRO A 182 -10.67 1.46 -17.26
N LYS A 183 -9.78 1.18 -16.29
CA LYS A 183 -9.09 -0.11 -16.16
C LYS A 183 -9.89 -1.04 -15.26
N VAL A 184 -10.66 -1.94 -15.85
CA VAL A 184 -11.44 -2.92 -15.09
C VAL A 184 -10.50 -3.89 -14.38
N GLY A 185 -10.80 -4.16 -13.12
CA GLY A 185 -10.05 -5.12 -12.30
C GLY A 185 -10.95 -6.26 -11.84
N SER A 186 -10.49 -6.98 -10.81
CA SER A 186 -11.14 -8.22 -10.37
C SER A 186 -12.16 -8.05 -9.24
N TYR A 187 -12.26 -6.86 -8.65
CA TYR A 187 -13.13 -6.58 -7.50
C TYR A 187 -14.27 -5.65 -7.91
N PHE A 188 -15.47 -6.03 -7.50
CA PHE A 188 -16.72 -5.39 -7.85
C PHE A 188 -17.63 -5.22 -6.63
N TYR A 189 -18.68 -4.42 -6.81
CA TYR A 189 -19.74 -4.15 -5.87
C TYR A 189 -21.10 -4.35 -6.55
N GLU A 190 -22.09 -4.76 -5.78
CA GLU A 190 -23.47 -4.96 -6.25
C GLU A 190 -24.25 -3.63 -6.39
N SER A 191 -23.79 -2.58 -5.70
CA SER A 191 -24.41 -1.26 -5.65
C SER A 191 -23.35 -0.17 -5.86
N PRO A 192 -23.70 0.98 -6.47
CA PRO A 192 -22.81 2.13 -6.53
C PRO A 192 -22.74 2.88 -5.18
N ASN A 193 -23.69 2.63 -4.27
CA ASN A 193 -23.80 3.28 -2.97
C ASN A 193 -23.04 2.50 -1.89
N VAL A 194 -21.73 2.35 -2.07
CA VAL A 194 -20.83 1.71 -1.08
C VAL A 194 -20.14 2.76 -0.21
N ASP A 195 -19.90 2.44 1.06
CA ASP A 195 -19.10 3.29 1.94
C ASP A 195 -17.62 3.19 1.56
N ALA A 196 -17.14 4.18 0.80
CA ALA A 196 -15.75 4.23 0.34
C ALA A 196 -14.72 4.17 1.49
N SER A 197 -15.09 4.54 2.72
CA SER A 197 -14.21 4.48 3.88
C SER A 197 -13.98 3.05 4.41
N LYS A 198 -14.77 2.07 3.96
CA LYS A 198 -14.79 0.69 4.46
C LYS A 198 -14.40 -0.35 3.39
N LEU A 199 -13.74 0.08 2.32
CA LEU A 199 -13.35 -0.80 1.21
C LEU A 199 -12.01 -1.53 1.44
N GLY A 200 -11.27 -1.21 2.49
CA GLY A 200 -9.92 -1.74 2.71
C GLY A 200 -8.86 -1.15 1.77
N PHE A 201 -9.14 -0.03 1.08
CA PHE A 201 -8.15 0.71 0.29
C PHE A 201 -8.54 2.18 0.10
N ASP A 202 -7.61 2.99 -0.43
CA ASP A 202 -7.86 4.39 -0.77
C ASP A 202 -8.43 4.55 -2.19
N ILE A 203 -9.55 5.27 -2.31
CA ILE A 203 -10.17 5.57 -3.61
C ILE A 203 -9.50 6.72 -4.37
N ASN A 204 -8.47 7.37 -3.80
CA ASN A 204 -7.79 8.50 -4.42
C ASN A 204 -7.35 8.21 -5.87
N GLY A 205 -7.82 9.06 -6.78
CA GLY A 205 -7.56 8.95 -8.22
C GLY A 205 -8.42 7.91 -8.97
N ARG A 206 -9.31 7.20 -8.27
CA ARG A 206 -10.26 6.26 -8.87
C ARG A 206 -11.62 6.93 -9.06
N LYS A 207 -12.34 6.49 -10.08
CA LYS A 207 -13.75 6.84 -10.29
C LYS A 207 -14.61 5.59 -10.20
N MET A 208 -15.84 5.77 -9.74
CA MET A 208 -16.81 4.69 -9.80
C MET A 208 -17.18 4.43 -11.26
N ILE A 209 -17.21 3.16 -11.63
CA ILE A 209 -17.67 2.69 -12.93
C ILE A 209 -18.80 1.69 -12.75
N GLU A 210 -19.73 1.70 -13.69
CA GLU A 210 -20.70 0.63 -13.91
C GLU A 210 -20.15 -0.29 -15.00
N VAL A 211 -20.19 -1.59 -14.75
CA VAL A 211 -19.87 -2.64 -15.71
C VAL A 211 -21.08 -3.55 -15.93
N THR A 212 -21.31 -3.95 -17.18
CA THR A 212 -22.29 -4.98 -17.52
C THR A 212 -21.58 -6.32 -17.69
N ASN A 213 -22.04 -7.33 -16.97
CA ASN A 213 -21.48 -8.67 -17.04
C ASN A 213 -21.75 -9.29 -18.42
N GLY A 214 -20.69 -9.76 -19.10
CA GLY A 214 -20.81 -10.25 -20.48
C GLY A 214 -21.35 -11.65 -20.63
N LYS A 215 -21.31 -12.46 -19.57
CA LYS A 215 -21.87 -13.81 -19.50
C LYS A 215 -22.20 -14.15 -18.05
N SER A 216 -23.03 -15.15 -17.81
CA SER A 216 -23.25 -15.65 -16.46
C SER A 216 -21.95 -16.26 -15.92
N ASP A 217 -21.53 -15.82 -14.73
CA ASP A 217 -20.30 -16.25 -14.06
C ASP A 217 -20.51 -16.31 -12.55
N THR A 218 -19.60 -16.96 -11.83
CA THR A 218 -19.59 -16.97 -10.36
C THR A 218 -18.61 -15.94 -9.81
N PHE A 219 -18.92 -15.41 -8.62
CA PHE A 219 -18.11 -14.43 -7.91
C PHE A 219 -17.93 -14.87 -6.45
N LEU A 220 -16.75 -14.64 -5.90
CA LEU A 220 -16.52 -14.77 -4.46
C LEU A 220 -17.04 -13.52 -3.76
N LYS A 221 -18.19 -13.65 -3.08
CA LYS A 221 -18.79 -12.60 -2.24
C LYS A 221 -18.21 -12.69 -0.82
N SER A 222 -17.69 -11.59 -0.33
CA SER A 222 -17.05 -11.49 0.99
C SER A 222 -17.16 -10.08 1.58
N THR A 223 -16.73 -9.88 2.82
CA THR A 223 -16.58 -8.55 3.44
C THR A 223 -15.11 -8.14 3.46
N ALA A 224 -14.79 -6.88 3.16
CA ALA A 224 -13.43 -6.36 3.25
C ALA A 224 -12.95 -6.33 4.71
N ALA A 225 -11.74 -6.83 4.98
CA ALA A 225 -11.09 -6.69 6.28
C ALA A 225 -10.44 -5.32 6.44
N ASN A 226 -10.15 -4.92 7.68
CA ASN A 226 -9.16 -3.88 7.89
C ASN A 226 -7.80 -4.41 7.45
N ILE A 227 -7.04 -3.58 6.73
CA ILE A 227 -5.78 -4.00 6.13
C ILE A 227 -4.74 -2.89 6.21
N GLU A 228 -3.52 -3.25 6.60
CA GLU A 228 -2.38 -2.35 6.54
C GLU A 228 -2.04 -2.05 5.08
N ASP A 229 -1.62 -0.82 4.80
CA ASP A 229 -1.29 -0.42 3.46
C ASP A 229 -0.09 -1.18 2.88
N TRP A 230 -0.18 -1.49 1.60
CA TRP A 230 0.82 -2.31 0.90
C TRP A 230 2.17 -1.60 0.69
N ASN A 231 2.29 -0.31 1.02
CA ASN A 231 3.54 0.44 0.94
C ASN A 231 4.38 0.33 2.23
N GLY A 232 3.82 -0.21 3.33
CA GLY A 232 4.47 -0.35 4.62
C GLY A 232 4.58 0.95 5.42
N SER A 233 3.64 1.89 5.27
CA SER A 233 3.57 3.11 6.08
C SER A 233 2.97 2.86 7.46
N GLY A 234 2.31 1.72 7.64
CA GLY A 234 1.58 1.39 8.86
C GLY A 234 0.18 1.99 8.91
N LYS A 235 -0.26 2.67 7.84
CA LYS A 235 -1.64 3.13 7.69
C LYS A 235 -2.54 1.91 7.56
N VAL A 236 -3.61 1.87 8.35
CA VAL A 236 -4.65 0.84 8.23
C VAL A 236 -5.84 1.42 7.49
N PHE A 237 -6.24 0.76 6.40
CA PHE A 237 -7.51 1.02 5.73
C PHE A 237 -8.61 0.22 6.43
N GLN A 238 -9.72 0.90 6.70
CA GLN A 238 -10.86 0.26 7.31
C GLN A 238 -11.60 -0.60 6.29
N GLY A 239 -11.99 -1.80 6.71
CA GLY A 239 -12.87 -2.70 5.98
C GLY A 239 -14.31 -2.66 6.49
N GLY A 240 -15.18 -3.45 5.89
CA GLY A 240 -16.57 -3.61 6.31
C GLY A 240 -17.59 -3.60 5.17
N GLU A 241 -17.19 -3.18 3.97
CA GLU A 241 -18.06 -3.27 2.79
C GLU A 241 -18.05 -4.65 2.15
N THR A 242 -19.16 -4.97 1.49
CA THR A 242 -19.28 -6.20 0.71
C THR A 242 -18.57 -6.05 -0.62
N GLN A 243 -17.75 -7.04 -0.97
CA GLN A 243 -16.97 -7.09 -2.21
C GLN A 243 -17.19 -8.41 -2.94
N TRP A 244 -17.17 -8.34 -4.27
CA TRP A 244 -17.35 -9.47 -5.17
C TRP A 244 -16.07 -9.63 -5.99
N PHE A 245 -15.44 -10.80 -5.94
CA PHE A 245 -14.19 -11.05 -6.64
C PHE A 245 -14.38 -12.07 -7.76
N ASN A 246 -13.96 -11.72 -8.98
CA ASN A 246 -13.77 -12.64 -10.09
C ASN A 246 -12.74 -12.03 -11.07
N PRO A 247 -11.54 -12.62 -11.21
CA PRO A 247 -10.49 -12.10 -12.09
C PRO A 247 -10.71 -12.46 -13.57
N ASN A 248 -11.63 -13.38 -13.84
CA ASN A 248 -11.98 -13.86 -15.18
C ASN A 248 -13.29 -13.23 -15.68
N ALA A 249 -13.86 -12.28 -14.93
CA ALA A 249 -15.04 -11.55 -15.34
C ALA A 249 -14.78 -10.84 -16.68
N SER A 250 -15.73 -11.00 -17.61
CA SER A 250 -15.61 -10.48 -18.98
C SER A 250 -16.70 -9.43 -19.26
N PRO A 251 -16.57 -8.20 -18.72
CA PRO A 251 -17.59 -7.17 -18.90
C PRO A 251 -17.61 -6.59 -20.31
N THR A 252 -18.79 -6.26 -20.82
CA THR A 252 -18.99 -5.83 -22.22
C THR A 252 -19.36 -4.35 -22.37
N LYS A 253 -19.94 -3.72 -21.33
CA LYS A 253 -20.28 -2.29 -21.32
C LYS A 253 -19.71 -1.66 -20.07
N ILE A 254 -18.82 -0.69 -20.24
CA ILE A 254 -18.10 -0.04 -19.15
C ILE A 254 -18.39 1.46 -19.23
N LYS A 255 -18.84 2.05 -18.12
CA LYS A 255 -19.16 3.48 -18.06
C LYS A 255 -18.73 4.08 -16.74
N ALA A 256 -18.02 5.20 -16.77
CA ALA A 256 -17.80 6.01 -15.57
C ALA A 256 -19.10 6.67 -15.11
N ILE A 257 -19.40 6.56 -13.82
CA ILE A 257 -20.57 7.17 -13.20
C ILE A 257 -20.12 8.24 -12.20
N LYS A 258 -20.99 9.23 -11.97
CA LYS A 258 -20.70 10.40 -11.13
C LYS A 258 -20.78 10.06 -9.66
#